data_AF-A0A8S0YHW1-F1
#
_entry.id   AF-A0A8S0YHW1-F1
#
_cell.length_a   1.000
_cell.length_b   1.000
_cell.length_c   1.000
_cell.angle_alpha   90.00
_cell.angle_beta   90.00
_cell.angle_gamma   90.00
#
_symmetry.space_group_name_H-M   'P 1'
#
loop_
_entity.id
_entity.type
_entity.pdbx_description
1 polymer ?
#
loop_
_entity_poly.entity_id
_entity_poly.type
_entity_poly.pdbx_seq_one_letter_code
_entity_poly.pdbx_strand_id
1 'polypeptide(L)'
;MNIDKAIRKQKKSHKILLLSTGLIFFILPGYFILTGKFYTFYITYLIVLETLIFLAIIIRIDNASLSFIYDGYKLKVNMGIKNGRLNIICDKIVLVHVENYMRRNADESEFRIILLSTSKFRSDRMVLVHREFLKRHAYVAHEYNKLKILRPEESFYYTIIKRGQLNKYSFLDTVYRSCVYAHFTEEAVEKIKFYRQNSENYTWKNGKIKI
;
A
#
# COMPACT_ATOMS: atom_id res chain seq x y z
N MET A 1 19.31 -0.33 -6.32
CA MET A 1 18.18 -0.75 -7.17
C MET A 1 17.41 0.49 -7.55
N ASN A 2 17.23 0.83 -8.83
CA ASN A 2 16.48 2.04 -9.19
C ASN A 2 14.96 1.82 -9.00
N ILE A 3 14.36 2.53 -8.06
CA ILE A 3 12.96 2.32 -7.62
C ILE A 3 11.99 2.75 -8.71
N ASP A 4 12.27 3.81 -9.47
CA ASP A 4 11.37 4.26 -10.53
C ASP A 4 11.38 3.29 -11.73
N LYS A 5 12.54 2.71 -12.06
CA LYS A 5 12.62 1.57 -13.01
C LYS A 5 11.88 0.36 -12.46
N ALA A 6 12.02 0.06 -11.18
CA ALA A 6 11.32 -1.06 -10.54
C ALA A 6 9.80 -0.87 -10.55
N ILE A 7 9.29 0.34 -10.26
CA ILE A 7 7.86 0.69 -10.36
C ILE A 7 7.36 0.53 -11.81
N ARG A 8 8.11 1.00 -12.81
CA ARG A 8 7.74 0.80 -14.23
C ARG A 8 7.71 -0.68 -14.62
N LYS A 9 8.72 -1.45 -14.20
CA LYS A 9 8.78 -2.91 -14.44
C LYS A 9 7.63 -3.63 -13.75
N GLN A 10 7.32 -3.26 -12.51
CA GLN A 10 6.19 -3.79 -11.74
C GLN A 10 4.86 -3.51 -12.44
N LYS A 11 4.62 -2.28 -12.93
CA LYS A 11 3.40 -1.95 -13.69
C LYS A 11 3.30 -2.76 -14.98
N LYS A 12 4.39 -2.89 -15.74
CA LYS A 12 4.40 -3.69 -16.99
C LYS A 12 4.16 -5.17 -16.70
N SER A 13 4.86 -5.75 -15.73
CA SER A 13 4.70 -7.15 -15.31
C SER A 13 3.28 -7.42 -14.80
N HIS A 14 2.72 -6.50 -14.00
CA HIS A 14 1.35 -6.61 -13.53
C HIS A 14 0.33 -6.63 -14.68
N LYS A 15 0.49 -5.76 -15.69
CA LYS A 15 -0.37 -5.75 -16.89
C LYS A 15 -0.28 -7.07 -17.67
N ILE A 16 0.93 -7.57 -17.92
CA ILE A 16 1.14 -8.83 -18.64
C ILE A 16 0.52 -10.01 -17.88
N LEU A 17 0.74 -10.05 -16.56
CA LEU A 17 0.19 -11.11 -15.73
C LEU A 17 -1.34 -11.04 -15.67
N LEU A 18 -1.93 -9.85 -15.58
CA LEU A 18 -3.39 -9.68 -15.63
C LEU A 18 -3.97 -10.13 -16.99
N LEU A 19 -3.32 -9.77 -18.09
CA LEU A 19 -3.71 -10.21 -19.43
C LEU A 19 -3.63 -11.74 -19.57
N SER A 20 -2.54 -12.35 -19.10
CA SER A 20 -2.36 -13.81 -19.14
C SER A 20 -3.43 -14.53 -18.30
N THR A 21 -3.71 -14.07 -17.08
CA THR A 21 -4.75 -14.66 -16.23
C THR A 21 -6.14 -14.47 -16.81
N GLY A 22 -6.44 -13.31 -17.39
CA GLY A 22 -7.71 -13.07 -18.09
C GLY A 22 -7.88 -13.94 -19.33
N LEU A 23 -6.80 -14.22 -20.05
CA LEU A 23 -6.83 -15.11 -21.22
C LEU A 23 -7.16 -16.55 -20.81
N ILE A 24 -6.59 -17.05 -19.70
CA ILE A 24 -6.89 -18.37 -19.15
C ILE A 24 -8.38 -18.52 -18.78
N PHE A 25 -8.97 -17.48 -18.17
CA PHE A 25 -10.39 -17.40 -17.82
C PHE A 25 -11.32 -17.56 -19.05
N PHE A 26 -10.89 -17.13 -20.24
CA PHE A 26 -11.69 -17.32 -21.46
C PHE A 26 -11.39 -18.64 -22.20
N ILE A 27 -10.14 -19.11 -22.18
CA ILE A 27 -9.76 -20.36 -22.85
C ILE A 27 -10.39 -21.58 -22.18
N LEU A 28 -10.43 -21.63 -20.84
CA LEU A 28 -10.99 -22.77 -20.10
C LEU A 28 -12.43 -23.11 -20.51
N PRO A 29 -13.41 -22.18 -20.48
CA PRO A 29 -14.77 -22.46 -20.92
C PRO A 29 -14.85 -22.70 -22.43
N GLY A 30 -14.03 -22.01 -23.24
CA GLY A 30 -13.97 -22.24 -24.69
C GLY A 30 -13.52 -23.65 -25.05
N TYR A 31 -12.47 -24.15 -24.38
CA TYR A 31 -12.00 -25.53 -24.54
C TYR A 31 -13.04 -26.54 -24.09
N PHE A 32 -13.71 -26.29 -22.96
CA PHE A 32 -14.77 -27.15 -22.47
C PHE A 32 -15.91 -27.32 -23.51
N ILE A 33 -16.36 -26.22 -24.12
CA ILE A 33 -17.38 -26.23 -25.18
C ILE A 33 -16.91 -27.03 -26.41
N LEU A 34 -15.66 -26.85 -26.84
CA LEU A 34 -15.09 -27.53 -28.01
C LEU A 34 -15.02 -29.05 -27.84
N THR A 35 -14.81 -29.54 -26.62
CA THR A 35 -14.72 -30.99 -26.38
C THR A 35 -16.07 -31.72 -26.46
N GLY A 36 -17.20 -31.00 -26.37
CA GLY A 36 -18.55 -31.58 -26.42
C GLY A 36 -18.89 -32.55 -25.29
N LYS A 37 -18.02 -32.68 -24.27
CA LYS A 37 -18.17 -33.63 -23.14
C LYS A 37 -18.92 -32.97 -21.98
N PHE A 38 -20.23 -32.81 -22.14
CA PHE A 38 -21.12 -32.14 -21.16
C PHE A 38 -21.49 -33.03 -19.97
N TYR A 39 -20.53 -33.66 -19.31
CA TYR A 39 -20.78 -34.37 -18.05
C TYR A 39 -20.91 -33.37 -16.89
N THR A 40 -21.90 -33.57 -16.02
CA THR A 40 -22.19 -32.71 -14.86
C THR A 40 -20.96 -32.50 -13.96
N PHE A 41 -20.10 -33.51 -13.84
CA PHE A 41 -18.86 -33.43 -13.08
C PHE A 41 -17.91 -32.34 -13.61
N TYR A 42 -17.69 -32.29 -14.93
CA TYR A 42 -16.79 -31.31 -15.54
C TYR A 42 -17.37 -29.90 -15.48
N ILE A 43 -18.69 -29.75 -15.63
CA ILE A 43 -19.37 -28.45 -15.51
C ILE A 43 -19.17 -27.87 -14.10
N THR A 44 -19.40 -28.68 -13.07
CA THR A 44 -19.25 -28.24 -11.68
C THR A 44 -17.80 -27.85 -11.36
N TYR A 45 -16.84 -28.65 -11.82
CA TYR A 45 -15.42 -28.36 -11.64
C TYR A 45 -14.99 -27.06 -12.34
N LEU A 46 -15.48 -26.83 -13.57
CA LEU A 46 -15.21 -25.60 -14.31
C LEU A 46 -15.72 -24.36 -13.56
N ILE A 47 -16.94 -24.41 -13.01
CA ILE A 47 -17.50 -23.31 -12.22
C ILE A 47 -16.63 -23.00 -10.99
N VAL A 48 -16.17 -24.01 -10.27
CA VAL A 48 -15.28 -23.83 -9.10
C VAL A 48 -13.94 -23.21 -9.53
N LEU A 49 -13.34 -23.67 -10.62
CA LEU A 49 -12.10 -23.07 -11.12
C LEU A 49 -12.28 -21.61 -11.54
N GLU A 50 -13.35 -21.30 -12.28
CA GLU A 50 -13.60 -19.93 -12.75
C GLU A 50 -13.82 -18.95 -11.60
N THR A 51 -14.57 -19.38 -10.58
CA THR A 51 -14.76 -18.55 -9.37
C THR A 51 -13.44 -18.29 -8.64
N LEU A 52 -12.54 -19.28 -8.53
CA LEU A 52 -11.21 -19.11 -7.94
C LEU A 52 -10.32 -18.17 -8.75
N ILE A 53 -10.30 -18.30 -10.09
CA ILE A 53 -9.52 -17.43 -10.98
C ILE A 53 -10.02 -15.99 -10.87
N PHE A 54 -11.34 -15.80 -10.89
CA PHE A 54 -11.96 -14.50 -10.72
C PHE A 54 -11.59 -13.83 -9.40
N LEU A 55 -11.65 -14.57 -8.28
CA LEU A 55 -11.21 -14.09 -6.97
C LEU A 55 -9.73 -13.70 -6.97
N ALA A 56 -8.87 -14.50 -7.60
CA ALA A 56 -7.44 -14.20 -7.70
C ALA A 56 -7.18 -12.90 -8.47
N ILE A 57 -7.92 -12.63 -9.55
CA ILE A 57 -7.85 -11.38 -10.32
C ILE A 57 -8.21 -10.18 -9.42
N ILE A 58 -9.32 -10.28 -8.68
CA ILE A 58 -9.77 -9.21 -7.77
C ILE A 58 -8.70 -8.89 -6.72
N ILE A 59 -8.19 -9.91 -6.02
CA ILE A 59 -7.16 -9.73 -4.98
C ILE A 59 -5.91 -9.06 -5.55
N ARG A 60 -5.55 -9.41 -6.80
CA ARG A 60 -4.36 -8.90 -7.45
C ARG A 60 -4.48 -7.42 -7.82
N ILE A 61 -5.61 -7.01 -8.40
CA ILE A 61 -5.89 -5.59 -8.71
C ILE A 61 -5.91 -4.77 -7.42
N ASP A 62 -6.55 -5.30 -6.37
CA ASP A 62 -6.70 -4.62 -5.09
C ASP A 62 -5.37 -4.32 -4.41
N ASN A 63 -4.41 -5.24 -4.47
CA ASN A 63 -3.07 -5.07 -3.90
C ASN A 63 -2.20 -4.04 -4.63
N ALA A 64 -2.37 -3.88 -5.95
CA ALA A 64 -1.59 -2.96 -6.78
C ALA A 64 -2.11 -1.51 -6.72
N SER A 65 -3.33 -1.30 -6.23
CA SER A 65 -3.99 0.00 -6.24
C SER A 65 -3.60 0.89 -5.04
N LEU A 66 -2.61 1.75 -5.26
CA LEU A 66 -2.33 2.93 -4.43
C LEU A 66 -2.04 4.11 -5.34
N SER A 67 -2.91 5.12 -5.29
CA SER A 67 -2.69 6.42 -5.93
C SER A 67 -2.90 7.53 -4.91
N PHE A 68 -2.12 8.60 -5.04
CA PHE A 68 -2.17 9.72 -4.12
C PHE A 68 -1.94 11.02 -4.88
N ILE A 69 -2.64 12.08 -4.45
CA ILE A 69 -2.52 13.43 -4.99
C ILE A 69 -2.36 14.39 -3.81
N TYR A 70 -1.40 15.28 -3.91
CA TYR A 70 -1.19 16.36 -2.94
C TYR A 70 -1.76 17.67 -3.49
N ASP A 71 -2.62 18.32 -2.70
CA ASP A 71 -3.36 19.53 -3.08
C ASP A 71 -2.87 20.77 -2.32
N GLY A 72 -1.61 20.76 -1.86
CA GLY A 72 -1.02 21.86 -1.06
C GLY A 72 -1.38 21.85 0.43
N TYR A 73 -2.57 21.36 0.79
CA TYR A 73 -3.06 21.27 2.18
C TYR A 73 -3.50 19.85 2.58
N LYS A 74 -4.02 19.08 1.62
CA LYS A 74 -4.54 17.72 1.85
C LYS A 74 -3.84 16.72 0.94
N LEU A 75 -3.54 15.56 1.48
CA LEU A 75 -3.09 14.41 0.72
C LEU A 75 -4.30 13.48 0.50
N LYS A 76 -4.80 13.44 -0.73
CA LYS A 76 -5.89 12.57 -1.16
C LYS A 76 -5.29 11.21 -1.51
N VAL A 77 -5.56 10.20 -0.70
CA VAL A 77 -5.02 8.84 -0.86
C VAL A 77 -6.16 7.90 -1.26
N ASN A 78 -6.04 7.30 -2.42
CA ASN A 78 -6.93 6.25 -2.90
C ASN A 78 -6.22 4.91 -2.79
N MET A 79 -6.82 3.97 -2.05
CA MET A 79 -6.26 2.62 -1.92
C MET A 79 -7.35 1.57 -2.10
N GLY A 80 -7.05 0.53 -2.86
CA GLY A 80 -7.96 -0.60 -3.08
C GLY A 80 -9.04 -0.37 -4.14
N ILE A 81 -9.67 -1.47 -4.53
CA ILE A 81 -10.86 -1.52 -5.42
C ILE A 81 -12.09 -0.94 -4.72
N LYS A 82 -12.18 -1.10 -3.39
CA LYS A 82 -13.30 -0.57 -2.58
C LYS A 82 -13.26 0.96 -2.41
N ASN A 83 -12.50 1.68 -3.25
CA ASN A 83 -12.41 3.15 -3.29
C ASN A 83 -12.32 3.79 -1.91
N GLY A 84 -11.51 3.22 -1.01
CA GLY A 84 -11.30 3.80 0.30
C GLY A 84 -10.48 5.08 0.12
N ARG A 85 -11.18 6.20 0.00
CA ARG A 85 -10.61 7.53 -0.06
C ARG A 85 -10.22 7.93 1.35
N LEU A 86 -8.98 8.36 1.52
CA LEU A 86 -8.46 8.89 2.76
C LEU A 86 -7.89 10.27 2.46
N ASN A 87 -8.52 11.30 3.03
CA ASN A 87 -8.05 12.67 2.91
C ASN A 87 -7.24 13.01 4.15
N ILE A 88 -5.92 12.94 4.05
CA ILE A 88 -5.01 13.19 5.15
C ILE A 88 -4.73 14.69 5.21
N ILE A 89 -4.96 15.30 6.37
CA ILE A 89 -4.57 16.68 6.65
C ILE A 89 -3.22 16.64 7.34
N CYS A 90 -2.18 17.17 6.68
CA CYS A 90 -0.80 17.02 7.14
C CYS A 90 -0.55 17.62 8.53
N ASP A 91 -1.14 18.77 8.82
CA ASP A 91 -1.00 19.47 10.12
C ASP A 91 -1.56 18.69 11.31
N LYS A 92 -2.39 17.68 11.03
CA LYS A 92 -2.99 16.83 12.06
C LYS A 92 -2.22 15.52 12.26
N ILE A 93 -1.22 15.22 11.44
CA ILE A 93 -0.40 14.02 11.61
C ILE A 93 0.66 14.29 12.68
N VAL A 94 0.75 13.39 13.65
CA VAL A 94 1.70 13.50 14.77
C VAL A 94 2.85 12.51 14.65
N LEU A 95 2.57 11.29 14.18
CA LEU A 95 3.58 10.24 14.05
C LEU A 95 3.43 9.53 12.71
N VAL A 96 4.56 9.28 12.05
CA VAL A 96 4.70 8.43 10.88
C VAL A 96 5.71 7.33 11.20
N HIS A 97 5.23 6.09 11.30
CA HIS A 97 6.05 4.92 11.55
C HIS A 97 6.00 3.95 10.39
N VAL A 98 7.11 3.26 10.14
CA VAL A 98 7.20 2.21 9.14
C VAL A 98 7.55 0.90 9.82
N GLU A 99 6.75 -0.13 9.53
CA GLU A 99 6.99 -1.47 10.04
C GLU A 99 7.20 -2.44 8.88
N ASN A 100 8.36 -3.10 8.87
CA ASN A 100 8.66 -4.13 7.89
C ASN A 100 7.94 -5.44 8.29
N TYR A 101 7.38 -6.15 7.31
CA TYR A 101 6.84 -7.49 7.52
C TYR A 101 7.32 -8.41 6.39
N MET A 102 7.69 -9.64 6.76
CA MET A 102 8.01 -10.66 5.78
C MET A 102 6.70 -11.25 5.24
N ARG A 103 6.56 -11.23 3.92
CA ARG A 103 5.53 -12.00 3.24
C ARG A 103 6.06 -13.43 3.11
N ARG A 104 5.29 -14.43 3.55
CA ARG A 104 5.70 -15.86 3.63
C ARG A 104 6.34 -16.44 2.36
N ASN A 105 6.24 -15.78 1.20
CA ASN A 105 6.69 -16.29 -0.11
C ASN A 105 7.42 -15.21 -0.95
N ALA A 106 8.10 -14.23 -0.34
CA ALA A 106 8.86 -13.22 -1.11
C ALA A 106 10.23 -12.92 -0.46
N ASP A 107 11.28 -12.88 -1.28
CA ASP A 107 12.64 -12.43 -0.90
C ASP A 107 12.71 -10.92 -0.61
N GLU A 108 11.63 -10.17 -0.92
CA GLU A 108 11.56 -8.73 -0.70
C GLU A 108 10.75 -8.39 0.56
N SER A 109 11.39 -7.63 1.46
CA SER A 109 10.71 -7.06 2.64
C SER A 109 9.63 -6.05 2.21
N GLU A 110 8.36 -6.41 2.41
CA GLU A 110 7.27 -5.45 2.32
C GLU A 110 7.19 -4.65 3.63
N PHE A 111 6.70 -3.42 3.56
CA PHE A 111 6.52 -2.59 4.76
C PHE A 111 5.14 -1.93 4.79
N ARG A 112 4.59 -1.71 5.98
CA ARG A 112 3.35 -0.96 6.18
C ARG A 112 3.67 0.39 6.80
N ILE A 113 2.93 1.41 6.38
CA ILE A 113 3.06 2.76 6.92
C ILE A 113 1.92 2.96 7.91
N ILE A 114 2.26 3.30 9.14
CA ILE A 114 1.33 3.59 10.22
C ILE A 114 1.37 5.09 10.46
N LEU A 115 0.21 5.73 10.39
CA LEU A 115 0.06 7.16 10.64
C LEU A 115 -0.79 7.36 11.89
N LEU A 116 -0.34 8.19 12.82
CA LEU A 116 -1.14 8.69 13.94
C LEU A 116 -1.54 10.15 13.68
N SER A 117 -2.79 10.47 14.03
CA SER A 117 -3.32 11.82 13.94
C SER A 117 -4.10 12.19 15.21
N THR A 118 -4.13 13.48 15.51
CA THR A 118 -4.98 14.07 16.56
C THR A 118 -6.47 14.14 16.18
N SER A 119 -6.82 13.90 14.92
CA SER A 119 -8.21 14.05 14.45
C SER A 119 -8.63 12.92 13.52
N LYS A 120 -9.92 12.57 13.56
CA LYS A 120 -10.49 11.59 12.63
C LYS A 120 -10.69 12.23 11.26
N PHE A 121 -10.00 11.72 10.25
CA PHE A 121 -10.30 12.10 8.86
C PHE A 121 -11.59 11.44 8.37
N ARG A 122 -12.21 12.03 7.34
CA ARG A 122 -13.45 11.53 6.70
C ARG A 122 -13.16 10.26 5.89
N SER A 123 -12.90 9.15 6.58
CA SER A 123 -12.63 7.82 6.03
C SER A 123 -12.86 6.74 7.09
N ASP A 124 -13.47 5.63 6.70
CA ASP A 124 -13.70 4.46 7.59
C ASP A 124 -12.39 3.78 8.00
N ARG A 125 -11.28 4.14 7.35
CA ARG A 125 -9.94 3.62 7.65
C ARG A 125 -9.25 4.32 8.81
N MET A 126 -9.80 5.45 9.28
CA MET A 126 -9.30 6.13 10.48
C MET A 126 -10.02 5.57 11.71
N VAL A 127 -9.26 4.82 12.50
CA VAL A 127 -9.76 4.11 13.68
C VAL A 127 -9.19 4.76 14.93
N LEU A 128 -9.98 4.84 15.99
CA LEU A 128 -9.49 5.30 17.30
C LEU A 128 -8.42 4.33 17.82
N VAL A 129 -7.34 4.87 18.38
CA VAL A 129 -6.28 4.05 18.99
C VAL A 129 -6.89 3.25 20.16
N HIS A 130 -6.74 1.93 20.10
CA HIS A 130 -7.25 1.00 21.11
C HIS A 130 -6.14 0.06 21.58
N ARG A 131 -6.35 -0.58 22.73
CA ARG A 131 -5.33 -1.40 23.41
C ARG A 131 -4.79 -2.54 22.54
N GLU A 132 -5.63 -3.19 21.73
CA GLU A 132 -5.19 -4.30 20.86
C GLU A 132 -4.22 -3.84 19.77
N PHE A 133 -4.47 -2.66 19.18
CA PHE A 133 -3.54 -2.05 18.23
C PHE A 133 -2.17 -1.80 18.87
N LEU A 134 -2.17 -1.22 20.08
CA LEU A 134 -0.92 -0.94 20.83
C LEU A 134 -0.15 -2.21 21.18
N LYS A 135 -0.85 -3.30 21.54
CA LYS A 135 -0.23 -4.61 21.79
C LYS A 135 0.44 -5.19 20.54
N ARG A 136 -0.14 -4.97 19.36
CA ARG A 136 0.39 -5.49 18.08
C ARG A 136 1.55 -4.66 17.52
N HIS A 137 1.66 -3.40 17.93
CA HIS A 137 2.66 -2.46 17.42
C HIS A 137 3.41 -1.82 18.58
N ALA A 138 4.29 -2.58 19.23
CA ALA A 138 4.96 -2.19 20.48
C ALA A 138 5.75 -0.87 20.36
N TYR A 139 6.42 -0.64 19.23
CA TYR A 139 7.15 0.62 18.98
C TYR A 139 6.19 1.82 18.93
N VAL A 140 5.08 1.68 18.18
CA VAL A 140 4.04 2.72 18.09
C VAL A 140 3.41 2.96 19.46
N ALA A 141 3.29 1.92 20.30
CA ALA A 141 2.79 2.06 21.66
C ALA A 141 3.72 2.88 22.56
N HIS A 142 5.03 2.69 22.43
CA HIS A 142 6.01 3.48 23.17
C HIS A 142 5.89 4.98 22.83
N GLU A 143 5.86 5.31 21.53
CA GLU A 143 5.71 6.70 21.06
C GLU A 143 4.33 7.29 21.43
N TYR A 144 3.27 6.49 21.29
CA TYR A 144 1.92 6.88 21.70
C TYR A 144 1.84 7.23 23.20
N ASN A 145 2.49 6.45 24.06
CA ASN A 145 2.50 6.71 25.50
C ASN A 145 3.19 8.04 25.84
N LYS A 146 4.30 8.38 25.16
CA LYS A 146 4.94 9.70 25.30
C LYS A 146 3.99 10.82 24.92
N LEU A 147 3.30 10.69 23.78
CA LEU A 147 2.32 11.68 23.32
C LEU A 147 1.16 11.83 24.30
N LYS A 148 0.72 10.73 24.92
CA LYS A 148 -0.36 10.75 25.92
C LYS A 148 0.04 11.36 27.26
N ILE A 149 1.31 11.24 27.66
CA ILE A 149 1.82 11.96 28.84
C ILE A 149 1.81 13.47 28.59
N LEU A 150 2.23 13.89 27.39
CA LEU A 150 2.26 15.30 27.01
C LEU A 150 0.86 15.88 26.79
N ARG A 151 -0.08 15.08 26.29
CA ARG A 151 -1.43 15.49 25.91
C ARG A 151 -2.47 14.46 26.37
N PRO A 152 -2.80 14.44 27.67
CA PRO A 152 -3.67 13.40 28.23
C PRO A 152 -5.08 13.43 27.64
N GLU A 153 -5.61 14.62 27.36
CA GLU A 153 -6.99 14.84 26.90
C GLU A 153 -7.19 14.56 25.40
N GLU A 154 -6.13 14.61 24.57
CA GLU A 154 -6.27 14.48 23.12
C GLU A 154 -6.58 13.05 22.69
N SER A 155 -7.61 12.87 21.87
CA SER A 155 -7.90 11.57 21.26
C SER A 155 -7.05 11.35 20.02
N PHE A 156 -6.39 10.19 19.93
CA PHE A 156 -5.59 9.85 18.75
C PHE A 156 -6.26 8.80 17.88
N TYR A 157 -6.12 8.98 16.58
CA TYR A 157 -6.61 8.10 15.54
C TYR A 157 -5.43 7.55 14.75
N TYR A 158 -5.58 6.35 14.21
CA TYR A 158 -4.57 5.74 13.38
C TYR A 158 -5.14 5.25 12.04
N THR A 159 -4.27 5.15 11.05
CA THR A 159 -4.52 4.48 9.79
C THR A 159 -3.28 3.69 9.38
N ILE A 160 -3.50 2.54 8.74
CA ILE A 160 -2.42 1.65 8.28
C ILE A 160 -2.51 1.51 6.77
N ILE A 161 -1.46 1.94 6.08
CA ILE A 161 -1.31 1.80 4.64
C ILE A 161 -0.44 0.57 4.37
N LYS A 162 -1.10 -0.54 4.04
CA LYS A 162 -0.44 -1.82 3.71
C LYS A 162 -0.21 -1.99 2.20
N ARG A 163 -1.13 -1.46 1.38
CA ARG A 163 -1.21 -1.66 -0.07
C ARG A 163 -0.34 -0.66 -0.85
N GLY A 164 -0.14 -0.94 -2.13
CA GLY A 164 0.57 -0.03 -3.03
C GLY A 164 2.00 -0.42 -3.39
N GLN A 165 2.48 -1.58 -2.93
CA GLN A 165 3.77 -2.15 -3.32
C GLN A 165 4.91 -1.11 -3.26
N LEU A 166 5.65 -0.90 -4.35
CA LEU A 166 6.76 0.07 -4.40
C LEU A 166 6.31 1.54 -4.39
N ASN A 167 5.05 1.84 -4.73
CA ASN A 167 4.52 3.20 -4.64
C ASN A 167 4.48 3.72 -3.19
N LYS A 168 4.57 2.82 -2.19
CA LYS A 168 4.69 3.20 -0.78
C LYS A 168 5.93 4.07 -0.51
N TYR A 169 7.04 3.86 -1.24
CA TYR A 169 8.23 4.70 -1.11
C TYR A 169 7.97 6.14 -1.56
N SER A 170 7.35 6.31 -2.72
CA SER A 170 7.00 7.63 -3.26
C SER A 170 5.94 8.33 -2.40
N PHE A 171 4.97 7.56 -1.88
CA PHE A 171 3.99 8.06 -0.93
C PHE A 171 4.64 8.57 0.36
N LEU A 172 5.55 7.78 0.95
CA LEU A 172 6.23 8.13 2.21
C LEU A 172 7.08 9.40 2.06
N ASP A 173 7.78 9.55 0.94
CA ASP A 173 8.53 10.77 0.64
C ASP A 173 7.62 12.00 0.43
N THR A 174 6.45 11.80 -0.18
CA THR A 174 5.45 12.87 -0.29
C THR A 174 4.95 13.29 1.08
N VAL A 175 4.60 12.34 1.95
CA VAL A 175 4.20 12.59 3.34
C VAL A 175 5.29 13.34 4.10
N TYR A 176 6.55 12.96 3.93
CA TYR A 176 7.69 13.66 4.55
C TYR A 176 7.83 15.11 4.10
N ARG A 177 7.60 15.39 2.82
CA ARG A 177 7.66 16.74 2.27
C ARG A 177 6.48 17.60 2.68
N SER A 178 5.29 17.01 2.77
CA SER A 178 4.05 17.75 3.02
C SER A 178 3.75 17.91 4.51
N CYS A 179 4.06 16.91 5.33
CA CYS A 179 3.65 16.87 6.73
C CYS A 179 4.84 17.20 7.64
N VAL A 180 5.24 18.47 7.61
CA VAL A 180 6.47 19.00 8.25
C VAL A 180 6.45 18.86 9.77
N TYR A 181 5.27 18.98 10.41
CA TYR A 181 5.13 18.92 11.87
C TYR A 181 5.03 17.50 12.43
N ALA A 182 5.02 16.47 11.57
CA ALA A 182 4.91 15.09 12.00
C ALA A 182 6.27 14.55 12.48
N HIS A 183 6.27 13.75 13.54
CA HIS A 183 7.44 12.99 13.98
C HIS A 183 7.60 11.75 13.08
N PHE A 184 8.79 11.56 12.51
CA PHE A 184 9.13 10.40 11.69
C PHE A 184 10.06 9.48 12.46
N THR A 185 9.73 8.19 12.54
CA THR A 185 10.60 7.21 13.20
C THR A 185 11.83 6.92 12.35
N GLU A 186 12.88 6.39 12.96
CA GLU A 186 14.14 6.10 12.27
C GLU A 186 13.93 5.18 11.07
N GLU A 187 13.08 4.15 11.21
CA GLU A 187 12.77 3.23 10.11
C GLU A 187 12.06 3.93 8.95
N ALA A 188 11.21 4.92 9.25
CA ALA A 188 10.55 5.73 8.23
C ALA A 188 11.58 6.60 7.49
N VAL A 189 12.48 7.25 8.23
CA VAL A 189 13.54 8.08 7.66
C VAL A 189 14.50 7.27 6.79
N GLU A 190 14.88 6.06 7.21
CA GLU A 190 15.72 5.16 6.42
C GLU A 190 15.08 4.80 5.08
N LYS A 191 13.78 4.47 5.07
CA LYS A 191 13.07 4.15 3.82
C LYS A 191 12.94 5.38 2.90
N ILE A 192 12.80 6.58 3.46
CA ILE A 192 12.81 7.84 2.69
C ILE A 192 14.19 8.10 2.09
N LYS A 193 15.26 7.96 2.88
CA LYS A 193 16.65 8.10 2.41
C LYS A 193 16.94 7.11 1.28
N PHE A 194 16.56 5.85 1.48
CA PHE A 194 16.66 4.80 0.47
C PHE A 194 15.93 5.20 -0.82
N TYR A 195 14.71 5.72 -0.71
CA TYR A 195 13.95 6.20 -1.87
C TYR A 195 14.69 7.29 -2.64
N ARG A 196 15.17 8.33 -1.95
CA ARG A 196 15.84 9.49 -2.57
C ARG A 196 17.15 9.12 -3.25
N GLN A 197 17.93 8.21 -2.67
CA GLN A 197 19.18 7.74 -3.26
C GLN A 197 18.96 6.86 -4.50
N ASN A 198 17.80 6.21 -4.59
CA ASN A 198 17.49 5.20 -5.62
C ASN A 198 16.39 5.64 -6.60
N SER A 199 15.95 6.90 -6.56
CA SER A 199 14.92 7.45 -7.45
C SER A 199 15.52 8.37 -8.50
N GLU A 200 15.10 8.20 -9.75
CA GLU A 200 15.51 9.01 -10.90
C GLU A 200 15.16 10.49 -10.68
N ASN A 201 14.01 10.77 -10.07
CA ASN A 201 13.55 12.14 -9.79
C ASN A 201 14.54 12.96 -8.93
N TYR A 202 15.40 12.27 -8.17
CA TYR A 202 16.39 12.87 -7.29
C TYR A 202 17.81 12.75 -7.83
N THR A 203 18.15 11.62 -8.45
CA THR A 203 19.48 11.44 -9.07
C THR A 203 19.68 12.36 -10.28
N TRP A 204 18.62 12.66 -11.04
CA TRP A 204 18.68 13.61 -12.15
C TRP A 204 18.80 15.07 -11.67
N LYS A 205 18.19 15.42 -10.54
CA LYS A 205 18.29 16.77 -9.95
C LYS A 205 19.67 17.07 -9.35
N ASN A 206 20.40 16.04 -8.94
CA ASN A 206 21.72 16.18 -8.30
C ASN A 206 22.91 16.06 -9.27
N GLY A 207 22.69 16.13 -10.59
CA GLY A 207 23.76 16.35 -11.57
C GLY A 207 24.95 15.40 -11.43
N LYS A 208 24.77 14.12 -11.73
CA LYS A 208 25.88 13.30 -12.27
C LYS A 208 25.41 12.58 -13.52
N ILE A 209 25.64 13.26 -14.64
CA ILE A 209 25.87 12.60 -15.93
C ILE A 209 27.03 11.63 -15.69
N LYS A 210 26.76 10.33 -15.65
CA LYS A 210 27.76 9.33 -16.00
C LYS A 210 27.55 9.04 -17.48
N ILE A 211 28.33 9.73 -18.32
CA ILE A 211 28.77 9.17 -19.61
C ILE A 211 29.70 8.00 -19.27
#